data_AF-A0A246FKC2-F1
#
_entry.id   AF-A0A246FKC2-F1
#
_cell.length_a   1.000
_cell.length_b   1.000
_cell.length_c   1.000
_cell.angle_alpha   90.00
_cell.angle_beta   90.00
_cell.angle_gamma   90.00
#
_symmetry.space_group_name_H-M   'P 1'
#
loop_
_entity.id
_entity.type
_entity.pdbx_description
1 polymer ?
#
loop_
_entity_poly.entity_id
_entity_poly.type
_entity_poly.pdbx_seq_one_letter_code
_entity_poly.pdbx_strand_id
1 'polypeptide(L)'
;MLGSCQRPETATDTPASAAVPVTTEAAARAAVGSYVQALPEHDLYQTDSASVMEAGAQFQVLVPRTDWAGRMPNKAAFNVDKQTGAVTEQLVK
;
A
#
# COMPACT_ATOMS: atom_id res chain seq x y z
N MET A 1 -5.64 -19.66 39.61
CA MET A 1 -6.36 -18.39 39.34
C MET A 1 -6.16 -18.04 37.88
N LEU A 2 -7.26 -17.77 37.18
CA LEU A 2 -7.35 -17.63 35.73
C LEU A 2 -6.54 -16.44 35.19
N GLY A 3 -6.05 -16.61 33.96
CA GLY A 3 -5.11 -15.75 33.26
C GLY A 3 -5.61 -14.34 32.97
N SER A 4 -4.66 -13.42 32.89
CA SER A 4 -4.85 -12.03 32.48
C SER A 4 -4.58 -11.91 30.98
N CYS A 5 -5.61 -12.08 30.15
CA CYS A 5 -5.60 -11.56 28.79
C CYS A 5 -5.86 -10.05 28.89
N GLN A 6 -4.80 -9.25 28.77
CA GLN A 6 -4.88 -7.80 28.67
C GLN A 6 -5.60 -7.40 27.37
N ARG A 7 -6.51 -6.45 27.52
CA ARG A 7 -7.49 -5.97 26.54
C ARG A 7 -6.80 -5.22 25.38
N PRO A 8 -7.36 -5.26 24.16
CA PRO A 8 -6.71 -4.69 22.98
C PRO A 8 -6.84 -3.17 22.99
N GLU A 9 -5.72 -2.49 22.80
CA GLU A 9 -5.68 -1.07 22.47
C GLU A 9 -6.25 -0.89 21.07
N THR A 10 -7.29 -0.07 20.99
CA THR A 10 -7.82 0.50 19.75
C THR A 10 -6.80 1.48 19.19
N ALA A 11 -5.79 0.96 18.50
CA ALA A 11 -5.07 1.73 17.50
C ALA A 11 -5.95 1.79 16.25
N THR A 12 -6.06 2.97 15.65
CA THR A 12 -6.55 3.13 14.29
C THR A 12 -5.82 2.12 13.41
N ASP A 13 -6.55 1.09 12.99
CA ASP A 13 -6.12 -0.01 12.15
C ASP A 13 -5.89 0.55 10.74
N THR A 14 -4.77 1.25 10.55
CA THR A 14 -4.04 1.03 9.30
C THR A 14 -3.54 -0.39 9.44
N PRO A 15 -3.92 -1.33 8.55
CA PRO A 15 -3.46 -2.70 8.67
C PRO A 15 -1.93 -2.67 8.60
N ALA A 16 -1.30 -2.75 9.77
CA ALA A 16 0.11 -3.05 9.90
C ALA A 16 0.22 -4.52 9.52
N SER A 17 0.20 -4.76 8.20
CA SER A 17 0.49 -6.04 7.60
C SER A 17 1.76 -6.54 8.25
N ALA A 18 1.69 -7.71 8.90
CA ALA A 18 2.84 -8.35 9.51
C ALA A 18 4.01 -8.26 8.52
N ALA A 19 5.16 -7.77 8.97
CA ALA A 19 6.26 -7.41 8.08
C ALA A 19 6.76 -8.63 7.31
N VAL A 20 6.19 -8.87 6.12
CA VAL A 20 6.61 -9.94 5.22
C VAL A 20 7.59 -9.32 4.24
N PRO A 21 8.81 -9.85 4.10
CA PRO A 21 9.75 -9.32 3.14
C PRO A 21 9.17 -9.41 1.73
N VAL A 22 9.10 -8.27 1.06
CA VAL A 22 8.62 -8.15 -0.31
C VAL A 22 9.85 -8.19 -1.21
N THR A 23 10.15 -9.37 -1.76
CA THR A 23 11.34 -9.57 -2.60
C THR A 23 11.04 -9.61 -4.10
N THR A 24 9.76 -9.52 -4.49
CA THR A 24 9.34 -9.59 -5.90
C THR A 24 8.39 -8.46 -6.27
N GLU A 25 8.38 -8.08 -7.55
CA GLU A 25 7.47 -7.06 -8.08
C GLU A 25 6.00 -7.45 -7.92
N ALA A 26 5.68 -8.73 -8.08
CA ALA A 26 4.33 -9.26 -7.87
C ALA A 26 3.88 -9.12 -6.41
N ALA A 27 4.77 -9.39 -5.45
CA ALA A 27 4.48 -9.18 -4.03
C ALA A 27 4.32 -7.68 -3.70
N ALA A 28 5.13 -6.80 -4.30
CA ALA A 28 5.00 -5.35 -4.11
C ALA A 28 3.65 -4.83 -4.61
N ARG A 29 3.22 -5.30 -5.79
CA ARG A 29 1.93 -4.96 -6.36
C ARG A 29 0.77 -5.48 -5.52
N ALA A 30 0.87 -6.70 -4.98
CA ALA A 30 -0.15 -7.28 -4.10
C ALA A 30 -0.25 -6.51 -2.76
N ALA A 31 0.89 -6.09 -2.20
CA ALA A 31 0.93 -5.27 -0.99
C ALA A 31 0.25 -3.92 -1.21
N VAL A 32 0.56 -3.24 -2.32
CA VAL A 32 -0.08 -1.98 -2.70
C VAL A 32 -1.56 -2.16 -3.01
N GLY A 33 -1.94 -3.24 -3.69
CA GLY A 33 -3.35 -3.56 -3.95
C GLY A 33 -4.15 -3.71 -2.65
N SER A 34 -3.59 -4.41 -1.66
CA SER A 34 -4.22 -4.57 -0.34
C SER A 34 -4.31 -3.24 0.42
N TYR A 35 -3.25 -2.43 0.36
CA TYR A 35 -3.23 -1.08 0.96
C TYR A 35 -4.30 -0.18 0.32
N VAL A 36 -4.37 -0.14 -1.00
CA VAL A 36 -5.33 0.67 -1.75
C VAL A 36 -6.76 0.23 -1.44
N GLN A 37 -7.05 -1.07 -1.35
CA GLN A 37 -8.38 -1.56 -0.98
C GLN A 37 -8.86 -1.11 0.40
N ALA A 38 -7.93 -0.82 1.33
CA ALA A 38 -8.27 -0.26 2.64
C ALA A 38 -8.59 1.24 2.59
N LEU A 39 -8.30 1.94 1.48
CA LEU A 39 -8.60 3.37 1.33
C LEU A 39 -10.09 3.59 1.01
N PRO A 40 -10.69 4.67 1.55
CA PRO A 40 -12.08 5.02 1.27
C PRO A 40 -12.33 5.37 -0.22
N GLU A 41 -11.27 5.76 -0.92
CA GLU A 41 -11.26 6.23 -2.31
C GLU A 41 -10.61 5.22 -3.26
N HIS A 42 -10.53 3.94 -2.87
CA HIS A 42 -9.91 2.88 -3.65
C HIS A 42 -10.45 2.76 -5.10
N ASP A 43 -11.72 3.09 -5.31
CA ASP A 43 -12.39 3.08 -6.63
C ASP A 43 -11.72 4.01 -7.65
N LEU A 44 -11.00 5.04 -7.16
CA LEU A 44 -10.23 5.96 -8.00
C LEU A 44 -8.91 5.36 -8.48
N TYR A 45 -8.44 4.24 -7.91
CA TYR A 45 -7.12 3.66 -8.17
C TYR A 45 -7.21 2.44 -9.09
N GLN A 46 -6.46 2.48 -10.20
CA GLN A 46 -6.39 1.38 -11.15
C GLN A 46 -5.20 0.46 -10.85
N THR A 47 -5.33 -0.39 -9.84
CA THR A 47 -4.28 -1.33 -9.41
C THR A 47 -3.92 -2.36 -10.49
N ASP A 48 -4.85 -2.70 -11.40
CA ASP A 48 -4.59 -3.55 -12.57
C ASP A 48 -3.68 -2.87 -13.64
N SER A 49 -3.60 -1.55 -13.62
CA SER A 49 -2.69 -0.77 -14.48
C SER A 49 -1.47 -0.24 -13.72
N ALA A 50 -1.21 -0.77 -12.52
CA ALA A 50 -0.06 -0.37 -11.72
C ALA A 50 1.26 -0.81 -12.38
N SER A 51 2.22 0.11 -12.44
CA SER A 51 3.59 -0.17 -12.88
C SER A 51 4.49 -0.30 -11.66
N VAL A 52 5.31 -1.35 -11.61
CA VAL A 52 6.30 -1.54 -10.55
C VAL A 52 7.67 -1.15 -11.08
N MET A 53 8.43 -0.45 -10.27
CA MET A 53 9.81 -0.05 -10.53
C MET A 53 10.65 -0.50 -9.35
N GLU A 54 11.78 -1.15 -9.63
CA GLU A 54 12.73 -1.49 -8.58
C GLU A 54 13.65 -0.30 -8.28
N ALA A 55 13.71 0.13 -7.03
CA ALA A 55 14.51 1.26 -6.58
C ALA A 55 15.41 0.85 -5.40
N GLY A 56 16.36 -0.04 -5.65
CA GLY A 56 17.34 -0.48 -4.64
C GLY A 56 16.68 -1.25 -3.49
N ALA A 57 16.60 -0.63 -2.31
CA ALA A 57 16.03 -1.23 -1.09
C ALA A 57 14.48 -1.25 -1.06
N GLN A 58 13.84 -0.61 -2.03
CA GLN A 58 12.38 -0.49 -2.12
C GLN A 58 11.87 -0.80 -3.53
N PHE A 59 10.61 -1.16 -3.64
CA PHE A 59 9.85 -1.12 -4.88
C PHE A 59 9.01 0.16 -4.91
N GLN A 60 9.03 0.88 -6.03
CA GLN A 60 8.13 1.97 -6.28
C GLN A 60 7.01 1.50 -7.20
N VAL A 61 5.78 1.54 -6.73
CA VAL A 61 4.58 1.14 -7.48
C VAL A 61 3.81 2.39 -7.86
N LEU A 62 3.72 2.65 -9.15
CA LEU A 62 2.95 3.75 -9.72
C LEU A 62 1.56 3.26 -10.10
N VAL A 63 0.55 3.70 -9.34
CA VAL A 63 -0.85 3.35 -9.58
C VAL A 63 -1.54 4.52 -10.27
N PRO A 64 -2.09 4.34 -11.48
CA PRO A 64 -2.92 5.36 -12.08
C PRO A 64 -4.12 5.68 -11.20
N ARG A 65 -4.35 6.96 -10.95
CA ARG A 65 -5.52 7.43 -10.20
C ARG A 65 -6.38 8.30 -11.13
N THR A 66 -7.65 7.93 -11.24
CA THR A 66 -8.64 8.70 -11.99
C THR A 66 -9.24 9.72 -11.04
N ASP A 67 -9.23 11.00 -11.41
CA ASP A 67 -9.95 12.01 -10.62
C ASP A 67 -11.45 11.97 -10.93
N TRP A 68 -12.28 12.53 -10.06
CA TRP A 68 -13.75 12.58 -10.16
C TRP A 68 -14.24 13.27 -11.45
N ALA A 69 -13.36 14.02 -12.13
CA ALA A 69 -13.62 14.62 -13.44
C ALA A 69 -13.23 13.76 -14.66
N GLY A 70 -12.78 12.52 -14.49
CA GLY A 70 -12.36 11.64 -15.59
C GLY A 70 -11.10 12.12 -16.36
N ARG A 71 -10.51 13.22 -15.91
CA ARG A 71 -9.18 13.67 -16.33
C ARG A 71 -8.18 12.87 -15.50
N MET A 72 -7.17 12.32 -16.13
CA MET A 72 -6.15 11.48 -15.49
C MET A 72 -4.94 12.37 -15.17
N PRO A 73 -4.82 13.03 -14.00
CA PRO A 73 -3.82 14.07 -13.81
C PRO A 73 -2.62 13.53 -13.02
N ASN A 74 -2.83 12.56 -12.12
CA ASN A 74 -1.87 12.21 -11.08
C ASN A 74 -1.78 10.68 -10.96
N LYS A 75 -0.59 10.12 -11.16
CA LYS A 75 -0.28 8.76 -10.69
C LYS A 75 -0.03 8.86 -9.19
N ALA A 76 -0.57 7.94 -8.39
CA ALA A 76 -0.13 7.79 -7.01
C ALA A 76 1.13 6.92 -7.00
N ALA A 77 2.19 7.38 -6.35
CA ALA A 77 3.38 6.58 -6.13
C ALA A 77 3.27 5.92 -4.75
N PHE A 78 3.51 4.62 -4.67
CA PHE A 78 3.60 3.88 -3.42
C PHE A 78 4.98 3.26 -3.32
N ASN A 79 5.69 3.53 -2.23
CA ASN A 79 6.95 2.86 -1.97
C ASN A 79 6.69 1.66 -1.07
N VAL A 80 7.24 0.52 -1.44
CA VAL A 80 7.17 -0.74 -0.69
C VAL A 80 8.58 -1.09 -0.27
N ASP A 81 8.84 -1.06 1.03
CA ASP A 81 10.13 -1.47 1.58
C ASP A 81 10.33 -2.98 1.40
N LYS A 82 11.46 -3.41 0.83
CA LYS A 82 11.68 -4.84 0.53
C LYS A 82 11.90 -5.69 1.78
N GLN A 83 12.39 -5.10 2.86
CA GLN A 83 12.73 -5.84 4.08
C GLN A 83 11.52 -6.04 4.97
N THR A 84 10.69 -5.00 5.09
CA THR A 84 9.55 -4.93 6.01
C THR A 84 8.21 -5.08 5.32
N GLY A 85 8.14 -4.91 3.99
CA GLY A 85 6.89 -4.89 3.25
C GLY A 85 6.02 -3.66 3.54
N ALA A 86 6.56 -2.66 4.26
CA ALA A 86 5.84 -1.44 4.59
C ALA A 86 5.49 -0.67 3.32
N VAL A 87 4.22 -0.31 3.16
CA VAL A 87 3.72 0.50 2.03
C VAL A 87 3.53 1.94 2.51
N THR A 88 4.16 2.88 1.83
CA THR A 88 3.98 4.31 2.07
C THR A 88 3.50 5.00 0.79
N GLU A 89 2.41 5.74 0.88
CA GLU A 89 1.96 6.60 -0.22
C GLU A 89 2.87 7.84 -0.31
N GLN A 90 3.38 8.08 -1.51
CA GLN A 90 4.11 9.28 -1.87
C GLN A 90 3.22 10.10 -2.80
N LEU A 91 2.69 11.21 -2.27
CA LEU A 91 2.09 12.24 -3.11
C LEU A 91 3.19 12.80 -4.02
N VAL A 92 3.04 12.59 -5.32
CA VAL A 92 3.79 13.31 -6.35
C VAL A 92 3.12 14.66 -6.55
N LYS A 93 3.91 15.74 -6.41
CA LYS A 93 3.49 17.14 -6.41
C LYS A 93 3.50 17.73 -7.82
#